data_AF-G5A669-F1
#
_entry.id   AF-G5A669-F1
#
_cell.length_a   1.000
_cell.length_b   1.000
_cell.length_c   1.000
_cell.angle_alpha   90.00
_cell.angle_beta   90.00
_cell.angle_gamma   90.00
#
_symmetry.space_group_name_H-M   'P 1'
#
loop_
_entity.id
_entity.type
_entity.pdbx_description
1 polymer ?
#
loop_
_entity_poly.entity_id
_entity_poly.type
_entity_poly.pdbx_seq_one_letter_code
_entity_poly.pdbx_strand_id
1 'polypeptide(L)'
;MAAEDVDAMLVLASAFVEQGETLHEVRREVYDKLVDEAWRIAMPTRHYLTTQVLDTPWDSAWMLLYTRGSDINFLNATSLTRCDPTYYLKLLRYI
;
A
#
# COMPACT_ATOMS: atom_id res chain seq x y z
N MET A 1 46.54 12.14 -23.90
CA MET A 1 45.50 11.76 -24.89
C MET A 1 44.72 10.53 -24.45
N ALA A 2 45.17 9.28 -24.68
CA ALA A 2 44.33 8.10 -24.39
C ALA A 2 43.96 7.91 -22.90
N ALA A 3 44.84 8.24 -21.97
CA ALA A 3 44.56 8.15 -20.53
C ALA A 3 43.60 9.25 -20.04
N GLU A 4 43.66 10.44 -20.65
CA GLU A 4 42.78 11.58 -20.32
C GLU A 4 41.35 11.33 -20.85
N ASP A 5 41.22 10.70 -22.02
CA ASP A 5 39.90 10.31 -22.56
C ASP A 5 39.21 9.24 -21.69
N VAL A 6 39.99 8.30 -21.13
CA VAL A 6 39.46 7.28 -20.21
C VAL A 6 39.01 7.92 -18.89
N ASP A 7 39.76 8.88 -18.37
CA ASP A 7 39.41 9.62 -17.14
C ASP A 7 38.15 10.48 -17.36
N ALA A 8 38.06 11.17 -18.49
CA ALA A 8 36.86 11.92 -18.88
C ALA A 8 35.63 11.01 -19.03
N MET A 9 35.79 9.82 -19.63
CA MET A 9 34.72 8.83 -19.72
C MET A 9 34.27 8.31 -18.35
N LEU A 10 35.20 8.12 -17.40
CA LEU A 10 34.87 7.68 -16.06
C LEU A 10 34.05 8.73 -15.30
N VAL A 11 34.41 10.00 -15.42
CA VAL A 11 33.65 11.12 -14.81
C VAL A 11 32.25 11.24 -15.41
N LEU A 12 32.11 11.05 -16.72
CA LEU A 12 30.79 11.03 -17.36
C LEU A 12 29.95 9.85 -16.88
N ALA A 13 30.55 8.66 -16.77
CA ALA A 13 29.86 7.47 -16.29
C ALA A 13 29.37 7.63 -14.84
N SER A 14 30.19 8.20 -13.95
CA SER A 14 29.78 8.48 -12.57
C SER A 14 28.66 9.51 -12.50
N ALA A 15 28.73 10.58 -13.28
CA ALA A 15 27.68 11.59 -13.35
C ALA A 15 26.35 11.01 -13.86
N PHE A 16 26.38 10.09 -14.82
CA PHE A 16 25.19 9.40 -15.30
C PHE A 16 24.58 8.47 -14.24
N VAL A 17 25.41 7.78 -13.44
CA VAL A 17 24.93 6.95 -12.34
C VAL A 17 24.26 7.81 -11.27
N GLU A 18 24.92 8.88 -10.82
CA GLU A 18 24.39 9.81 -9.83
C GLU A 18 23.07 10.45 -10.29
N GLN A 19 22.99 10.84 -11.58
CA GLN A 19 21.76 11.35 -12.17
C GLN A 19 20.65 10.29 -12.16
N GLY A 20 20.99 9.04 -12.46
CA GLY A 20 20.06 7.91 -12.44
C GLY A 20 19.48 7.66 -11.04
N GLU A 21 20.33 7.68 -10.02
CA GLU A 21 19.93 7.55 -8.61
C GLU A 21 19.02 8.70 -8.18
N THR A 22 19.41 9.94 -8.49
CA THR A 22 18.60 11.13 -8.19
C THR A 22 17.23 11.06 -8.86
N LEU A 23 17.17 10.66 -10.13
CA LEU A 23 15.91 10.48 -10.86
C LEU A 23 15.05 9.36 -10.26
N HIS A 24 15.67 8.29 -9.77
CA HIS A 24 14.96 7.21 -9.11
C HIS A 24 14.32 7.69 -7.80
N GLU A 25 15.04 8.47 -6.98
CA GLU A 25 14.51 9.04 -5.74
C GLU A 25 13.33 9.97 -5.99
N VAL A 26 13.45 10.92 -6.92
CA VAL A 26 12.35 11.82 -7.28
C VAL A 26 11.14 11.03 -7.76
N ARG A 27 11.36 9.99 -8.56
CA ARG A 27 10.27 9.14 -9.06
C ARG A 27 9.57 8.40 -7.93
N ARG A 28 10.33 7.87 -6.97
CA ARG A 28 9.78 7.23 -5.75
C ARG A 28 8.90 8.22 -4.98
N GLU A 29 9.40 9.42 -4.72
CA GLU A 29 8.63 10.46 -4.00
C GLU A 29 7.34 10.87 -4.73
N VAL A 30 7.38 10.97 -6.06
CA VAL A 30 6.18 11.24 -6.86
C VAL A 30 5.19 10.09 -6.74
N TYR A 31 5.65 8.83 -6.80
CA TYR A 31 4.78 7.67 -6.61
C TYR A 31 4.14 7.64 -5.22
N ASP A 32 4.92 7.90 -4.17
CA ASP A 32 4.39 7.93 -2.79
C ASP A 32 3.28 8.97 -2.66
N LYS A 33 3.49 10.18 -3.20
CA LYS A 33 2.46 11.23 -3.21
C LYS A 33 1.21 10.85 -4.00
N LEU A 34 1.36 10.15 -5.12
CA LEU A 34 0.22 9.66 -5.91
C LEU A 34 -0.57 8.59 -5.15
N VAL A 35 0.12 7.68 -4.45
CA VAL A 35 -0.52 6.65 -3.61
C VAL A 35 -1.26 7.28 -2.44
N ASP A 36 -0.63 8.22 -1.74
CA ASP A 36 -1.24 8.94 -0.61
C ASP A 36 -2.50 9.69 -1.04
N GLU A 37 -2.47 10.36 -2.18
CA GLU A 37 -3.64 11.08 -2.69
C GLU A 37 -4.76 10.12 -3.11
N ALA A 38 -4.43 9.03 -3.81
CA ALA A 38 -5.40 8.00 -4.14
C ALA A 38 -6.03 7.39 -2.88
N TRP A 39 -5.23 7.15 -1.84
CA TRP A 39 -5.70 6.65 -0.54
C TRP A 39 -6.61 7.65 0.17
N ARG A 40 -6.25 8.93 0.17
CA ARG A 40 -7.04 10.03 0.75
C ARG A 40 -8.45 10.11 0.13
N ILE A 41 -8.59 9.83 -1.16
CA ILE A 41 -9.88 9.81 -1.86
C ILE A 41 -10.61 8.48 -1.63
N ALA A 42 -9.89 7.35 -1.69
CA ALA A 42 -10.49 6.02 -1.59
C ALA A 42 -11.02 5.71 -0.18
N MET A 43 -10.33 6.16 0.88
CA MET A 43 -10.70 5.80 2.25
C MET A 43 -12.05 6.36 2.71
N PRO A 44 -12.38 7.65 2.51
CA PRO A 44 -13.71 8.18 2.84
C PRO A 44 -14.80 7.51 2.02
N THR A 45 -14.55 7.27 0.73
CA THR A 45 -15.49 6.59 -0.17
C THR A 45 -15.77 5.16 0.31
N ARG A 46 -14.73 4.40 0.63
CA ARG A 46 -14.85 3.05 1.21
C ARG A 46 -15.58 3.09 2.54
N HIS A 47 -15.25 4.04 3.42
CA HIS A 47 -15.90 4.19 4.70
C HIS A 47 -17.39 4.45 4.53
N TYR A 48 -17.77 5.42 3.69
CA TYR A 48 -19.16 5.79 3.42
C TYR A 48 -19.96 4.67 2.75
N LEU A 49 -19.37 3.96 1.79
CA LEU A 49 -20.02 2.78 1.18
C LEU A 49 -20.17 1.65 2.20
N THR A 50 -19.18 1.44 3.06
CA THR A 50 -19.24 0.43 4.11
C THR A 50 -20.33 0.80 5.12
N THR A 51 -20.39 2.02 5.62
CA THR A 51 -21.40 2.44 6.62
C THR A 51 -22.81 2.51 6.06
N GLN A 52 -22.99 2.76 4.75
CA GLN A 52 -24.32 2.71 4.12
C GLN A 52 -24.82 1.29 3.84
N VAL A 53 -23.91 0.33 3.64
CA VAL A 53 -24.27 -1.08 3.35
C VAL A 53 -24.31 -1.91 4.64
N LEU A 54 -23.69 -1.45 5.72
CA LEU A 54 -23.81 -2.07 7.03
C LEU A 54 -25.13 -1.68 7.69
N ASP A 55 -25.86 -2.68 8.17
CA ASP A 55 -27.00 -2.49 9.06
C ASP A 55 -26.57 -1.67 10.29
N THR A 56 -27.54 -1.01 10.95
CA THR A 56 -27.33 -0.39 12.26
C THR A 56 -26.49 -1.32 13.12
N PRO A 57 -25.40 -0.86 13.77
CA PRO A 57 -24.46 -1.76 14.45
C PRO A 57 -25.17 -2.77 15.35
N TRP A 58 -26.21 -2.36 16.08
CA TRP A 58 -27.00 -3.21 16.95
C TRP A 58 -27.77 -4.35 16.26
N ASP A 59 -28.19 -4.13 15.01
CA ASP A 59 -29.00 -5.06 14.21
C ASP A 59 -28.13 -5.91 13.28
N SER A 60 -26.85 -5.57 13.15
CA SER A 60 -25.91 -6.27 12.28
C SER A 60 -25.58 -7.67 12.80
N ALA A 61 -25.46 -8.63 11.87
CA ALA A 61 -25.12 -10.01 12.20
C ALA A 61 -23.80 -10.15 12.96
N TRP A 62 -22.81 -9.28 12.70
CA TRP A 62 -21.52 -9.31 13.38
C TRP A 62 -21.63 -8.88 14.85
N MET A 63 -22.49 -7.92 15.19
CA MET A 63 -22.71 -7.51 16.59
C MET A 63 -23.49 -8.55 17.38
N LEU A 64 -24.45 -9.23 16.75
CA LEU A 64 -25.14 -10.35 17.39
C LEU A 64 -24.14 -11.46 17.74
N LEU A 65 -23.19 -11.75 16.85
CA LEU A 65 -22.12 -12.70 17.10
C LEU A 65 -21.11 -12.22 18.15
N TYR A 66 -20.78 -10.93 18.17
CA TYR A 66 -19.89 -10.36 19.17
C TYR A 66 -20.51 -10.39 20.59
N THR A 67 -21.81 -10.12 20.71
CA THR A 67 -22.49 -10.05 22.02
C THR A 67 -23.03 -11.38 22.52
N ARG A 68 -23.40 -12.29 21.63
CA ARG A 68 -24.09 -13.55 21.98
C ARG A 68 -23.45 -14.81 21.37
N GLY A 69 -22.50 -14.65 20.45
CA GLY A 69 -21.79 -15.76 19.81
C GLY A 69 -20.51 -16.13 20.57
N SER A 70 -19.84 -17.17 20.07
CA SER A 70 -18.48 -17.52 20.48
C SER A 70 -17.45 -16.88 19.54
N ASP A 71 -16.21 -16.75 19.99
CA ASP A 71 -15.09 -16.25 19.18
C ASP A 71 -14.96 -17.00 17.85
N ILE A 72 -15.22 -18.32 17.85
CA ILE A 72 -15.20 -19.16 16.64
C ILE A 72 -16.29 -18.72 15.64
N ASN A 73 -17.49 -18.38 16.12
CA ASN A 73 -18.58 -17.93 15.25
C ASN A 73 -18.27 -16.55 14.65
N PHE A 74 -17.70 -15.65 15.44
CA PHE A 74 -17.26 -14.34 14.98
C PHE A 74 -16.16 -14.44 13.92
N LEU A 75 -15.16 -15.29 14.15
CA LEU A 75 -14.04 -15.53 13.24
C LEU A 75 -14.45 -16.22 11.92
N ASN A 76 -15.52 -17.03 11.93
CA ASN A 76 -16.04 -17.70 10.74
C ASN A 76 -16.98 -16.81 9.90
N ALA A 77 -17.74 -15.94 10.55
CA ALA A 77 -18.68 -15.03 9.88
C ALA A 77 -17.99 -13.76 9.36
N THR A 78 -16.96 -13.29 10.05
CA THR A 78 -16.15 -12.16 9.59
C THR A 78 -15.00 -12.68 8.72
N SER A 79 -14.69 -11.97 7.64
CA SER A 79 -13.55 -12.28 6.77
C SER A 79 -12.19 -11.98 7.41
N LEU A 80 -12.14 -11.68 8.71
CA LEU A 80 -10.91 -11.37 9.46
C LEU A 80 -9.88 -12.52 9.42
N THR A 81 -10.35 -13.77 9.31
CA THR A 81 -9.51 -14.96 9.12
C THR A 81 -9.24 -15.32 7.65
N ARG A 82 -9.97 -14.70 6.72
CA ARG A 82 -9.87 -14.94 5.26
C ARG A 82 -8.94 -13.96 4.55
N CYS A 83 -8.20 -13.11 5.27
CA CYS A 83 -7.09 -12.41 4.65
C CYS A 83 -6.05 -13.44 4.21
N ASP A 84 -6.05 -13.73 2.91
CA ASP A 84 -5.01 -14.50 2.26
C ASP A 84 -3.65 -13.88 2.63
N PRO A 85 -2.70 -14.65 3.19
CA PRO A 85 -1.37 -14.13 3.50
C PRO A 85 -0.71 -13.46 2.29
N THR A 86 -1.08 -13.87 1.07
CA THR A 86 -0.58 -13.25 -0.17
C THR A 86 -1.03 -11.81 -0.38
N TYR A 87 -2.15 -11.38 0.24
CA TYR A 87 -2.60 -9.98 0.18
C TYR A 87 -1.65 -9.05 0.97
N TYR A 88 -1.20 -9.49 2.16
CA TYR A 88 -0.18 -8.78 2.93
C TYR A 88 1.18 -8.79 2.22
N LEU A 89 1.55 -9.91 1.58
CA LEU A 89 2.79 -10.01 0.82
C LEU A 89 2.79 -9.14 -0.45
N LYS A 90 1.64 -8.92 -1.09
CA LYS A 90 1.50 -7.96 -2.19
C LYS A 90 1.69 -6.52 -1.70
N LEU A 91 1.12 -6.17 -0.55
CA LEU A 91 1.29 -4.84 0.07
C LEU A 91 2.73 -4.58 0.51
N LEU A 92 3.41 -5.58 1.09
CA LEU A 92 4.83 -5.50 1.47
C LEU A 92 5.80 -5.50 0.30
N ARG A 93 5.36 -5.85 -0.92
CA ARG A 93 6.20 -5.79 -2.14
C ARG A 93 6.25 -4.37 -2.74
N TYR A 94 5.40 -3.47 -2.25
CA TYR A 94 5.33 -2.06 -2.63
C TYR A 94 5.81 -1.12 -1.51
N ILE A 95 6.37 -1.67 -0.43
CA ILE A 95 7.15 -0.96 0.61
C ILE A 95 8.61 -1.37 0.41
#